data_AF-A0A7V5YR96-F1
#
_entry.id   AF-A0A7V5YR96-F1
#
_cell.length_a   1.000
_cell.length_b   1.000
_cell.length_c   1.000
_cell.angle_alpha   90.00
_cell.angle_beta   90.00
_cell.angle_gamma   90.00
#
_symmetry.space_group_name_H-M   'P 1'
#
loop_
_entity.id
_entity.type
_entity.pdbx_description
1 polymer ?
#
loop_
_entity_poly.entity_id
_entity_poly.type
_entity_poly.pdbx_seq_one_letter_code
_entity_poly.pdbx_strand_id
1 'polypeptide(L)'
;AVVGWGNSTLDELVQQVATQQGRVVKPDPEPEKGFFYRADHFEFAKQGVPALYTHTGTDYIGKPPDFGKRKREEFTAKHYHQPSDEIQPDWDLSGAVEDARLLFQVVYELANRPQWPEWKPGAEFKAKREAMLRGSE
;
A
#
# COMPACT_ATOMS: atom_id res chain seq x y z
N ALA A 1 -0.81 5.81 1.64
CA ALA A 1 -1.66 5.62 0.45
C ALA A 1 -1.67 4.14 0.09
N VAL A 2 -2.71 3.66 -0.60
CA VAL A 2 -2.77 2.29 -1.12
C VAL A 2 -2.84 2.34 -2.63
N VAL A 3 -1.90 1.64 -3.26
CA VAL A 3 -1.84 1.47 -4.71
C VAL A 3 -2.76 0.32 -5.10
N GLY A 4 -3.55 0.50 -6.16
CA GLY A 4 -4.58 -0.48 -6.54
C GLY A 4 -5.82 -0.49 -5.63
N TRP A 5 -6.05 0.61 -4.90
CA TRP A 5 -7.24 0.77 -4.06
C TRP A 5 -8.54 0.52 -4.83
N GLY A 6 -9.44 -0.24 -4.23
CA GLY A 6 -10.71 -0.66 -4.81
C GLY A 6 -10.67 -2.03 -5.48
N ASN A 7 -9.50 -2.67 -5.61
CA ASN A 7 -9.38 -3.96 -6.29
C ASN A 7 -9.63 -5.17 -5.38
N SER A 8 -9.38 -5.10 -4.07
CA SER A 8 -9.46 -6.29 -3.21
C SER A 8 -10.03 -5.99 -1.82
N THR A 9 -10.43 -7.06 -1.11
CA THR A 9 -10.94 -6.95 0.27
C THR A 9 -9.87 -6.61 1.31
N LEU A 10 -8.60 -6.53 0.90
CA LEU A 10 -7.50 -6.04 1.75
C LEU A 10 -7.62 -4.54 2.04
N ASP A 11 -8.33 -3.78 1.20
CA ASP A 11 -8.58 -2.36 1.39
C ASP A 11 -9.35 -2.09 2.69
N GLU A 12 -10.39 -2.90 2.95
CA GLU A 12 -11.20 -2.82 4.15
C GLU A 12 -10.37 -3.14 5.40
N LEU A 13 -9.49 -4.14 5.30
CA LEU A 13 -8.62 -4.53 6.41
C LEU A 13 -7.62 -3.42 6.76
N VAL A 14 -6.88 -2.91 5.79
CA VAL A 14 -5.92 -1.83 6.04
C VAL A 14 -6.62 -0.55 6.51
N GLN A 15 -7.82 -0.25 6.00
CA GLN A 15 -8.62 0.88 6.45
C GLN A 15 -9.05 0.73 7.91
N GLN A 16 -9.53 -0.45 8.31
CA GLN A 16 -9.92 -0.75 9.68
C GLN A 16 -8.75 -0.51 10.65
N VAL A 17 -7.58 -1.08 10.34
CA VAL A 17 -6.38 -0.94 11.18
C VAL A 17 -5.88 0.50 11.20
N ALA A 18 -5.83 1.19 10.06
CA ALA A 18 -5.41 2.58 10.00
C ALA A 18 -6.31 3.49 10.84
N THR A 19 -7.63 3.27 10.83
CA THR A 19 -8.58 4.02 11.65
C THR A 19 -8.33 3.83 13.16
N GLN A 20 -7.92 2.64 13.60
CA GLN A 20 -7.53 2.41 15.01
C GLN A 20 -6.29 3.23 15.41
N GLN A 21 -5.40 3.55 14.46
CA GLN A 21 -4.26 4.45 14.66
C GLN A 21 -4.62 5.94 14.52
N GLY A 22 -5.90 6.29 14.30
CA GLY A 22 -6.31 7.67 14.01
C GLY A 22 -5.85 8.16 12.63
N ARG A 23 -5.59 7.25 11.69
CA ARG A 23 -5.11 7.54 10.33
C ARG A 23 -6.20 7.30 9.30
N VAL A 24 -6.04 7.92 8.13
CA VAL A 24 -6.94 7.76 6.97
C VAL A 24 -6.16 7.12 5.83
N VAL A 25 -6.75 6.10 5.20
CA VAL A 25 -6.19 5.54 3.97
C VAL A 25 -6.72 6.35 2.79
N LYS A 26 -5.82 6.64 1.84
CA LYS A 26 -6.14 7.31 0.60
C LYS A 26 -5.64 6.46 -0.57
N PRO A 27 -6.31 6.52 -1.74
CA PRO A 27 -5.78 5.91 -2.96
C PRO A 27 -4.44 6.53 -3.33
N ASP A 28 -3.72 5.87 -4.24
CA ASP A 28 -2.53 6.41 -4.89
C ASP A 28 -2.79 7.83 -5.40
N PRO A 29 -2.00 8.84 -4.97
CA PRO A 29 -2.18 10.22 -5.43
C PRO A 29 -1.75 10.44 -6.90
N GLU A 30 -1.04 9.49 -7.52
CA GLU A 30 -0.47 9.64 -8.86
C GLU A 30 -0.73 8.38 -9.72
N PRO A 31 -2.01 7.96 -9.89
CA PRO A 31 -2.35 6.71 -10.56
C PRO A 31 -1.90 6.67 -12.03
N GLU A 32 -1.77 7.83 -12.68
CA GLU A 32 -1.26 7.97 -14.04
C GLU A 32 0.20 7.50 -14.21
N LYS A 33 0.97 7.39 -13.11
CA LYS A 33 2.32 6.83 -13.12
C LYS A 33 2.35 5.30 -13.15
N GLY A 34 1.19 4.66 -13.00
CA GLY A 34 1.04 3.22 -13.15
C GLY A 34 1.73 2.38 -12.09
N PHE A 35 1.89 2.88 -10.85
CA PHE A 35 2.64 2.21 -9.77
C PHE A 35 2.16 0.78 -9.49
N PHE A 36 0.88 0.48 -9.71
CA PHE A 36 0.34 -0.86 -9.58
C PHE A 36 1.05 -1.90 -10.48
N TYR A 37 1.43 -1.50 -11.69
CA TYR A 37 1.99 -2.41 -12.70
C TYR A 37 3.53 -2.48 -12.71
N ARG A 38 4.20 -1.88 -11.73
CA ARG A 38 5.68 -1.75 -11.70
C ARG A 38 6.32 -1.97 -10.34
N ALA A 39 5.66 -2.73 -9.46
CA ALA A 39 6.23 -3.18 -8.20
C ALA A 39 5.90 -4.67 -7.97
N ASP A 40 6.60 -5.32 -7.05
CA ASP A 40 6.62 -6.79 -6.94
C ASP A 40 5.26 -7.45 -6.69
N HIS A 41 4.37 -6.76 -5.97
CA HIS A 41 2.99 -7.21 -5.73
C HIS A 41 2.23 -7.56 -7.03
N PHE A 42 2.59 -6.93 -8.15
CA PHE A 42 1.96 -7.18 -9.45
C PHE A 42 2.16 -8.62 -9.94
N GLU A 43 3.32 -9.22 -9.69
CA GLU A 43 3.58 -10.60 -10.13
C GLU A 43 2.73 -11.61 -9.36
N PHE A 44 2.41 -11.32 -8.09
CA PHE A 44 1.42 -12.08 -7.32
C PHE A 44 0.00 -11.88 -7.87
N ALA A 45 -0.35 -10.63 -8.22
CA ALA A 45 -1.64 -10.30 -8.81
C ALA A 45 -1.86 -11.02 -10.15
N LYS A 46 -0.83 -11.12 -11.00
CA LYS A 46 -0.86 -11.91 -12.26
C LYS A 46 -1.15 -13.40 -12.04
N GLN A 47 -0.82 -13.93 -10.87
CA GLN A 47 -1.19 -15.30 -10.48
C GLN A 47 -2.50 -15.39 -9.68
N GLY A 48 -3.24 -14.28 -9.59
CA GLY A 48 -4.54 -14.21 -8.94
C GLY A 48 -4.45 -14.03 -7.43
N VAL A 49 -3.29 -13.81 -6.84
CA VAL A 49 -3.15 -13.59 -5.39
C VAL A 49 -3.46 -12.12 -5.08
N PRO A 50 -4.50 -11.79 -4.28
CA PRO A 50 -4.72 -10.42 -3.82
C PRO A 50 -3.52 -9.91 -3.02
N ALA A 51 -3.08 -8.70 -3.31
CA ALA A 51 -1.91 -8.10 -2.70
C ALA A 51 -2.22 -6.70 -2.16
N LEU A 52 -1.66 -6.38 -1.00
CA LEU A 52 -1.71 -5.05 -0.41
C LEU A 52 -0.38 -4.34 -0.68
N TYR A 53 -0.45 -3.21 -1.40
CA TYR A 53 0.71 -2.35 -1.61
C TYR A 53 0.47 -0.97 -0.99
N THR A 54 1.10 -0.74 0.16
CA THR A 54 1.13 0.57 0.81
C THR A 54 2.27 1.42 0.25
N HIS A 55 1.98 2.66 -0.08
CA HIS A 55 2.96 3.66 -0.51
C HIS A 55 2.87 4.91 0.37
N THR A 56 3.94 5.69 0.42
CA THR A 56 3.98 6.99 1.10
C THR A 56 2.86 7.91 0.60
N GLY A 57 2.05 8.44 1.52
CA GLY A 57 0.99 9.40 1.23
C GLY A 57 1.51 10.83 1.02
N THR A 58 0.61 11.79 0.77
CA THR A 58 0.91 13.24 0.77
C THR A 58 0.58 13.91 2.10
N ASP A 59 -0.30 13.30 2.89
CA ASP A 59 -0.89 13.92 4.06
C ASP A 59 -0.15 13.45 5.31
N TYR A 60 0.45 14.41 6.02
CA TYR A 60 1.26 14.15 7.19
C TYR A 60 0.63 14.82 8.41
N ILE A 61 0.47 14.06 9.49
CA ILE A 61 -0.12 14.54 10.74
C ILE A 61 0.75 15.68 11.29
N GLY A 62 0.12 16.80 11.64
CA GLY A 62 0.81 17.97 12.18
C GLY A 62 1.66 18.75 11.16
N LYS A 63 1.55 18.46 9.86
CA LYS A 63 2.23 19.19 8.78
C LYS A 63 1.21 19.92 7.89
N PRO A 64 1.62 21.00 7.20
CA PRO A 64 0.73 21.67 6.25
C PRO A 64 0.37 20.74 5.07
N PRO A 65 -0.78 20.96 4.39
CA PRO A 65 -1.31 20.05 3.38
C PRO A 65 -0.37 19.73 2.20
N ASP A 66 0.54 20.64 1.87
CA ASP A 66 1.48 20.51 0.75
C ASP A 66 2.82 19.85 1.14
N PHE A 67 3.05 19.61 2.43
CA PHE A 67 4.34 19.16 2.95
C PHE A 67 4.81 17.85 2.32
N GLY A 68 3.95 16.81 2.33
CA GLY A 68 4.33 15.49 1.82
C GLY A 68 4.53 15.50 0.30
N LYS A 69 3.75 16.29 -0.44
CA LYS A 69 3.96 16.49 -1.88
C LYS A 69 5.33 17.11 -2.15
N ARG A 70 5.66 18.23 -1.50
CA ARG A 70 6.97 18.89 -1.66
C ARG A 70 8.13 17.97 -1.30
N LYS A 71 8.02 17.21 -0.20
CA LYS A 71 9.09 16.29 0.22
C LYS A 71 9.30 15.15 -0.76
N ARG A 72 8.23 14.60 -1.32
CA ARG A 72 8.32 13.57 -2.35
C ARG A 72 8.93 14.09 -3.64
N GLU A 73 8.49 15.25 -4.11
CA GLU A 73 9.04 15.90 -5.31
C GLU A 73 10.53 16.21 -5.13
N GLU A 74 10.91 16.76 -3.98
CA GLU A 74 12.32 17.01 -3.62
C GLU A 74 13.14 15.73 -3.64
N PHE A 75 12.68 14.68 -2.95
CA PHE A 75 13.39 13.40 -2.90
C PHE A 75 13.52 12.78 -4.29
N THR A 76 12.44 12.75 -5.07
CA THR A 76 12.44 12.18 -6.42
C THR A 76 13.40 12.92 -7.36
N ALA A 77 13.47 14.25 -7.25
CA ALA A 77 14.30 15.07 -8.12
C ALA A 77 15.80 15.05 -7.76
N LYS A 78 16.14 14.87 -6.48
CA LYS A 78 17.52 15.07 -5.97
C LYS A 78 18.20 13.81 -5.43
N HIS A 79 17.43 12.85 -4.93
CA HIS A 79 17.96 11.74 -4.12
C HIS A 79 17.61 10.37 -4.68
N TYR A 80 16.42 10.19 -5.25
CA TYR A 80 15.99 8.89 -5.77
C TYR A 80 16.98 8.29 -6.79
N HIS A 81 17.41 7.05 -6.53
CA HIS A 81 18.43 6.34 -7.33
C HIS A 81 19.77 7.09 -7.46
N GLN A 82 20.11 7.92 -6.48
CA GLN A 82 21.40 8.61 -6.39
C GLN A 82 22.21 8.08 -5.20
N PRO A 83 23.53 8.27 -5.17
CA PRO A 83 24.34 7.98 -3.98
C PRO A 83 23.92 8.72 -2.72
N SER A 84 23.15 9.81 -2.86
CA SER A 84 22.60 10.58 -1.73
C SER A 84 21.29 9.98 -1.18
N ASP A 85 20.82 8.86 -1.71
CA ASP A 85 19.69 8.07 -1.17
C ASP A 85 20.11 7.31 0.09
N GLU A 86 20.46 8.06 1.12
CA GLU A 86 20.94 7.56 2.40
C GLU A 86 20.10 8.16 3.53
N ILE A 87 20.02 7.45 4.65
CA ILE A 87 19.35 7.95 5.86
C ILE A 87 20.07 9.22 6.32
N GLN A 88 19.33 10.33 6.36
CA GLN A 88 19.87 11.61 6.82
C GLN A 88 19.64 11.81 8.31
N PRO A 89 20.54 12.54 9.02
CA PRO A 89 20.44 12.75 10.46
C PRO A 89 19.22 13.59 10.89
N ASP A 90 18.61 14.33 9.97
CA ASP A 90 17.43 15.17 10.22
C ASP A 90 16.11 14.45 9.92
N TRP A 91 16.14 13.17 9.52
CA TRP A 91 14.93 12.41 9.23
C TRP A 91 14.16 12.06 10.50
N ASP A 92 12.87 12.39 10.49
CA ASP A 92 11.90 11.92 11.48
C ASP A 92 11.33 10.57 11.04
N LEU A 93 11.77 9.49 11.70
CA LEU A 93 11.35 8.13 11.41
C LEU A 93 10.08 7.69 12.17
N SER A 94 9.46 8.58 12.96
CA SER A 94 8.25 8.22 13.73
C SER A 94 7.12 7.71 12.84
N GLY A 95 6.96 8.27 11.64
CA GLY A 95 6.00 7.79 10.65
C GLY A 95 6.28 6.34 10.18
N ALA A 96 7.55 5.97 10.00
CA ALA A 96 7.93 4.62 9.61
C ALA A 96 7.62 3.60 10.72
N VAL A 97 7.72 4.01 11.99
CA VAL A 97 7.29 3.18 13.14
C VAL A 97 5.78 2.92 13.08
N GLU A 98 4.98 3.94 12.79
CA GLU A 98 3.52 3.77 12.64
C GLU A 98 3.14 2.91 11.43
N ASP A 99 3.87 3.03 10.31
CA ASP A 99 3.68 2.16 9.13
C ASP A 99 4.05 0.70 9.43
N ALA A 100 5.14 0.46 10.16
CA ALA A 100 5.51 -0.89 10.59
C ALA A 100 4.44 -1.50 11.51
N ARG A 101 3.90 -0.72 12.46
CA ARG A 101 2.79 -1.14 13.33
C ARG A 101 1.52 -1.45 12.54
N LEU A 102 1.20 -0.61 11.55
CA LEU A 102 0.05 -0.80 10.67
C LEU A 102 0.16 -2.12 9.92
N LEU A 103 1.28 -2.34 9.23
CA LEU A 103 1.51 -3.55 8.43
C LEU A 103 1.55 -4.80 9.31
N PHE A 104 2.19 -4.75 10.47
CA PHE A 104 2.17 -5.83 11.44
C PHE A 104 0.74 -6.20 11.85
N GLN A 105 -0.08 -5.22 12.24
CA GLN A 105 -1.43 -5.46 12.69
C GLN A 105 -2.33 -5.97 11.55
N VAL A 106 -2.16 -5.47 10.32
CA VAL A 106 -2.86 -6.00 9.14
C VAL A 106 -2.51 -7.47 8.90
N VAL A 107 -1.22 -7.82 8.91
CA VAL A 107 -0.77 -9.21 8.70
C VAL A 107 -1.25 -10.11 9.84
N TYR A 108 -1.16 -9.64 11.09
CA TYR A 108 -1.63 -10.37 12.26
C TYR A 108 -3.12 -10.65 12.19
N GLU A 109 -3.94 -9.65 11.87
CA GLU A 109 -5.38 -9.84 11.72
C GLU A 109 -5.70 -10.76 10.54
N LEU A 110 -5.03 -10.60 9.39
CA LEU A 110 -5.23 -11.46 8.23
C LEU A 110 -4.93 -12.92 8.55
N ALA A 111 -3.82 -13.19 9.24
CA ALA A 111 -3.38 -14.55 9.59
C ALA A 111 -4.32 -15.24 10.60
N ASN A 112 -5.07 -14.47 11.40
CA ASN A 112 -5.99 -14.98 12.42
C ASN A 112 -7.47 -14.95 11.97
N ARG A 113 -7.76 -14.60 10.72
CA ARG A 113 -9.12 -14.62 10.16
C ARG A 113 -9.33 -15.91 9.35
N PRO A 114 -10.53 -16.53 9.42
CA PRO A 114 -10.84 -17.68 8.58
C PRO A 114 -11.10 -17.30 7.12
N GLN A 115 -11.45 -16.04 6.84
CA GLN A 115 -11.72 -15.55 5.49
C GLN A 115 -10.42 -15.14 4.80
N TRP A 116 -10.15 -15.71 3.63
CA TRP A 116 -9.06 -15.29 2.75
C TRP A 116 -9.39 -13.94 2.08
N PRO A 117 -8.37 -13.15 1.71
CA PRO A 117 -8.59 -11.96 0.91
C PRO A 117 -9.06 -12.34 -0.49
N GLU A 118 -9.90 -11.49 -1.08
CA GLU A 118 -10.56 -11.72 -2.36
C GLU A 118 -10.43 -10.50 -3.28
N TRP A 119 -10.45 -10.73 -4.58
CA TRP A 119 -10.62 -9.67 -5.57
C TRP A 119 -12.08 -9.21 -5.61
N LYS A 120 -12.31 -7.90 -5.64
CA LYS A 120 -13.63 -7.30 -5.77
C LYS A 120 -14.20 -7.52 -7.18
N PRO A 121 -15.53 -7.49 -7.36
CA PRO A 121 -16.15 -7.56 -8.69
C PRO A 121 -15.57 -6.51 -9.63
N GLY A 122 -15.25 -6.92 -10.87
CA GLY A 122 -14.65 -6.04 -11.88
C GLY A 122 -13.13 -5.87 -11.78
N ALA A 123 -12.48 -6.38 -10.73
CA ALA A 123 -11.03 -6.36 -10.65
C ALA A 123 -10.39 -7.29 -11.71
N GLU A 124 -9.33 -6.79 -12.36
CA GLU A 124 -8.64 -7.42 -13.49
C GLU A 124 -8.23 -8.88 -13.23
N PHE A 125 -7.78 -9.19 -12.01
CA PHE A 125 -7.22 -10.50 -11.64
C PHE A 125 -8.22 -11.48 -11.01
N LYS A 126 -9.50 -11.09 -10.88
CA LYS A 126 -10.53 -11.93 -10.25
C LYS A 126 -10.69 -13.28 -10.95
N ALA A 127 -10.80 -13.28 -12.28
CA ALA A 127 -10.96 -14.50 -13.07
C ALA A 127 -9.78 -15.48 -12.90
N LYS A 128 -8.55 -14.95 -12.79
CA LYS A 128 -7.35 -15.75 -12.55
C LYS A 128 -7.38 -16.42 -11.17
N ARG A 129 -7.79 -15.69 -10.13
CA ARG A 129 -7.96 -16.25 -8.77
C ARG A 129 -9.01 -17.37 -8.74
N GLU A 130 -10.15 -17.15 -9.38
CA GLU A 130 -11.22 -18.15 -9.44
C GLU A 130 -10.76 -19.42 -10.17
N ALA A 131 -10.00 -19.29 -11.27
CA ALA A 131 -9.42 -20.43 -11.96
C ALA A 131 -8.39 -21.17 -11.10
N MET A 132 -7.56 -20.45 -10.35
CA MET A 132 -6.58 -21.05 -9.43
C MET A 132 -7.26 -21.85 -8.31
N LEU A 133 -8.32 -21.31 -7.71
CA LEU A 133 -9.05 -21.99 -6.62
C LEU A 133 -9.77 -23.26 -7.09
N ARG A 134 -10.34 -23.27 -8.30
CA ARG A 134 -10.96 -24.47 -8.87
C ARG A 134 -9.96 -25.59 -9.18
N GLY A 135 -8.70 -25.25 -9.45
CA GLY A 135 -7.65 -26.23 -9.73
C GLY A 135 -6.97 -26.81 -8.49
N SER A 136 -7.31 -26.32 -7.30
CA SER A 136 -6.81 -26.80 -6.01
C SER A 136 -7.76 -27.75 -5.27
N GLU A 137 -8.95 -28.00 -5.84
CA GLU A 137 -9.91 -29.03 -5.42
C GLU A 137 -9.66 -30.34 -6.16
#